data_AF-A0A351VFL9-F1
#
_entry.id   AF-A0A351VFL9-F1
#
_cell.length_a   1.000
_cell.length_b   1.000
_cell.length_c   1.000
_cell.angle_alpha   90.00
_cell.angle_beta   90.00
_cell.angle_gamma   90.00
#
_symmetry.space_group_name_H-M   'P 1'
#
loop_
_entity.id
_entity.type
_entity.pdbx_description
1 polymer ?
#
loop_
_entity_poly.entity_id
_entity_poly.type
_entity_poly.pdbx_seq_one_letter_code
_entity_poly.pdbx_strand_id
1 'polypeptide(L)' 'MIDHNRLFTTFMELCAIDSEPTRERLMADRLTEMLATLGFVVSEDDTGKKIGGSAGNLYARLEGTAAGEALLFS' A
#
# COMPACT_ATOMS: atom_id res chain seq x y z
N MET A 1 10.18 5.43 18.48
CA MET A 1 10.08 6.83 17.99
C MET A 1 10.26 6.80 16.48
N ILE A 2 9.54 7.64 15.74
CA ILE A 2 9.62 7.66 14.27
C ILE A 2 10.90 8.36 13.80
N ASP A 3 11.45 7.92 12.67
CA ASP A 3 12.54 8.62 11.97
C ASP A 3 11.94 9.61 10.97
N HIS A 4 12.09 10.91 11.26
CA HIS A 4 11.53 11.98 10.44
C HIS A 4 12.17 12.11 9.06
N ASN A 5 13.47 11.81 8.94
CA ASN A 5 14.17 11.88 7.66
C ASN A 5 13.70 10.73 6.76
N ARG A 6 13.59 9.51 7.31
CA ARG A 6 13.04 8.38 6.57
C ARG A 6 11.59 8.63 6.15
N LEU A 7 10.77 9.17 7.05
CA LEU A 7 9.37 9.52 6.74
C LEU A 7 9.29 10.53 5.58
N PHE A 8 10.05 11.62 5.65
CA PHE A 8 10.08 12.64 4.61
C PHE A 8 10.51 12.07 3.26
N THR A 9 11.61 11.31 3.23
CA THR A 9 12.12 10.70 1.99
C THR A 9 11.10 9.75 1.38
N THR A 10 10.50 8.86 2.18
CA THR A 10 9.47 7.93 1.69
C THR A 10 8.24 8.66 1.18
N PHE A 11 7.80 9.72 1.87
CA PHE A 11 6.67 10.52 1.40
C PHE A 11 6.96 11.18 0.04
N MET A 12 8.12 11.81 -0.10
CA MET A 12 8.53 12.45 -1.35
C MET A 12 8.66 11.45 -2.50
N GLU A 13 9.17 10.25 -2.22
CA GLU A 13 9.25 9.17 -3.20
C GLU A 13 7.86 8.75 -3.71
N LEU A 14 6.92 8.54 -2.79
CA LEU A 14 5.56 8.17 -3.15
C LEU A 14 4.84 9.29 -3.92
N CYS A 15 5.01 10.55 -3.51
CA CYS A 15 4.44 11.70 -4.23
C CYS A 15 4.97 11.88 -5.65
N ALA A 16 6.17 11.35 -5.95
CA ALA A 16 6.74 11.42 -7.29
C ALA A 16 6.13 10.38 -8.27
N ILE A 17 5.26 9.48 -7.78
CA ILE A 17 4.59 8.47 -8.59
C ILE A 17 3.21 9.00 -9.01
N ASP A 18 3.05 9.20 -10.32
CA ASP A 18 1.76 9.56 -10.90
C ASP A 18 0.70 8.50 -10.57
N SER A 19 -0.42 8.94 -10.01
CA SER A 19 -1.51 8.08 -9.52
C SER A 19 -2.86 8.76 -9.73
N GLU A 20 -3.05 9.30 -10.93
CA GLU A 20 -4.31 9.91 -11.36
C GLU A 20 -5.47 8.90 -11.21
N PRO A 21 -6.72 9.38 -11.02
CA PRO A 21 -7.87 8.49 -10.92
C PRO A 21 -7.93 7.50 -12.08
N THR A 22 -8.15 6.22 -11.77
CA THR A 22 -8.15 5.05 -12.69
C THR A 22 -6.78 4.63 -13.24
N ARG A 23 -5.69 5.33 -12.91
CA ARG A 23 -4.32 5.09 -13.41
C ARG A 23 -3.31 4.81 -12.29
N GLU A 24 -3.76 4.15 -11.22
CA GLU A 24 -3.03 3.92 -9.97
C GLU A 24 -2.00 2.77 -10.00
N ARG A 25 -1.88 2.00 -11.10
CA ARG A 25 -1.05 0.77 -11.15
C ARG A 25 0.39 0.94 -10.64
N LEU A 26 1.07 2.02 -11.04
CA LEU A 26 2.46 2.27 -10.61
C LEU A 26 2.56 2.45 -9.08
N MET A 27 1.62 3.20 -8.49
CA MET A 27 1.53 3.37 -7.05
C MET A 27 1.21 2.04 -6.36
N ALA A 28 0.25 1.28 -6.89
CA ALA A 28 -0.14 -0.01 -6.33
C ALA A 28 1.03 -1.02 -6.34
N ASP A 29 1.82 -1.07 -7.42
CA ASP A 29 3.00 -1.92 -7.51
C ASP A 29 4.07 -1.51 -6.49
N ARG A 30 4.36 -0.20 -6.38
CA ARG A 30 5.33 0.30 -5.41
C ARG A 30 4.92 -0.02 -3.97
N LEU A 31 3.66 0.23 -3.62
CA LEU A 31 3.14 -0.08 -2.28
C LEU A 31 3.20 -1.58 -1.98
N THR A 32 2.88 -2.43 -2.97
CA THR A 32 2.96 -3.89 -2.83
C THR A 32 4.37 -4.35 -2.49
N GLU A 33 5.37 -3.86 -3.23
CA GLU A 33 6.79 -4.17 -2.98
C GLU A 33 7.25 -3.68 -1.59
N MET A 34 6.92 -2.43 -1.23
CA MET A 34 7.28 -1.85 0.06
C MET A 34 6.69 -2.64 1.22
N LEU A 35 5.39 -2.94 1.16
CA LEU A 35 4.69 -3.65 2.23
C LEU A 35 5.17 -5.10 2.34
N ALA A 36 5.42 -5.78 1.21
CA ALA A 36 6.01 -7.12 1.21
C ALA A 36 7.40 -7.13 1.87
N THR A 37 8.24 -6.12 1.59
CA THR A 37 9.57 -5.97 2.21
C THR A 37 9.47 -5.76 3.73
N LEU A 38 8.38 -5.13 4.20
CA LEU A 38 8.08 -4.95 5.62
C LEU A 38 7.44 -6.19 6.28
N GLY A 39 7.23 -7.27 5.54
CA GLY A 39 6.68 -8.54 6.05
C GLY A 39 5.16 -8.67 5.94
N PHE A 40 4.48 -7.79 5.20
CA PHE A 40 3.05 -7.91 4.95
C PHE A 40 2.77 -8.95 3.86
N VAL A 41 1.67 -9.69 4.02
CA VAL A 41 1.02 -10.40 2.92
C VAL A 41 0.08 -9.44 2.23
N VAL A 42 0.35 -9.12 0.96
CA VAL A 42 -0.43 -8.18 0.16
C VAL A 42 -1.29 -8.94 -0.85
N SER A 43 -2.55 -8.53 -0.98
CA SER A 43 -3.47 -9.03 -2.00
C SER A 43 -4.20 -7.86 -2.67
N GLU A 44 -4.64 -8.05 -3.91
CA GLU A 44 -5.35 -7.04 -4.70
C GLU A 44 -6.70 -7.59 -5.15
N ASP A 45 -7.77 -6.79 -5.03
CA ASP A 45 -9.10 -7.17 -5.50
C ASP A 45 -9.34 -6.90 -7.00
N ASP A 46 -10.57 -7.11 -7.47
CA ASP A 46 -10.97 -6.92 -8.86
C ASP A 46 -11.65 -5.57 -9.14
N THR A 47 -11.60 -4.60 -8.22
CA THR A 47 -12.29 -3.31 -8.33
C THR A 47 -11.84 -2.52 -9.56
N GLY A 48 -10.54 -2.49 -9.86
CA GLY A 48 -10.01 -1.83 -11.05
C GLY A 48 -10.71 -2.29 -12.33
N LYS A 49 -10.89 -3.60 -12.50
CA LYS A 49 -11.60 -4.17 -13.66
C LYS A 49 -13.07 -3.74 -13.73
N LYS A 50 -13.72 -3.56 -12.58
CA LYS A 50 -15.16 -3.19 -12.49
C LYS A 50 -15.40 -1.72 -12.81
N ILE A 51 -14.46 -0.84 -12.49
CA ILE A 51 -14.60 0.62 -12.67
C ILE A 51 -13.80 1.17 -13.87
N GLY A 52 -13.09 0.32 -14.60
CA GLY A 52 -12.19 0.75 -15.68
C GLY A 52 -10.86 1.35 -15.17
N GLY A 53 -10.48 1.03 -13.93
CA GLY A 53 -9.21 1.39 -13.31
C GLY A 53 -8.10 0.38 -13.58
N SER A 54 -6.87 0.84 -13.44
CA SER A 54 -5.65 0.04 -13.68
C SER A 54 -5.22 -0.83 -12.50
N ALA A 55 -5.78 -0.61 -11.30
CA ALA A 55 -5.53 -1.39 -10.10
C ALA A 55 -6.81 -1.56 -9.25
N GLY A 56 -6.89 -2.66 -8.50
CA GLY A 56 -7.86 -2.87 -7.42
C GLY A 56 -7.38 -2.31 -6.08
N ASN A 57 -8.19 -2.52 -5.04
CA ASN A 57 -7.80 -2.17 -3.68
C ASN A 57 -6.72 -3.13 -3.19
N LEU A 58 -5.69 -2.59 -2.52
CA LEU A 58 -4.66 -3.38 -1.86
C LEU A 58 -5.05 -3.68 -0.42
N TYR A 59 -5.03 -4.95 -0.05
CA TYR A 59 -5.15 -5.43 1.32
C TYR A 59 -3.80 -5.96 1.77
N ALA A 60 -3.14 -5.24 2.67
CA ALA A 60 -1.88 -5.63 3.27
C ALA A 60 -2.09 -6.07 4.72
N ARG A 61 -1.78 -7.33 5.02
CA ARG A 61 -1.94 -7.93 6.34
C ARG A 61 -0.59 -8.28 6.95
N LEU A 62 -0.32 -7.77 8.15
CA LEU A 62 0.82 -8.17 8.98
C LEU A 62 0.32 -9.07 10.10
N GLU A 63 0.94 -10.23 10.29
CA GLU A 63 0.55 -11.15 11.36
C GLU A 63 0.83 -10.56 12.74
N GLY A 64 -0.11 -10.77 13.66
CA GLY A 64 0.04 -10.34 15.04
C GLY A 64 1.12 -11.15 15.76
N THR A 65 1.91 -10.48 16.61
CA THR A 65 2.94 -11.12 17.45
C THR A 65 2.46 -11.40 18.88
N ALA A 66 1.22 -11.01 19.20
CA ALA A 66 0.58 -11.22 20.49
C ALA A 66 -0.94 -11.32 20.32
N ALA A 67 -1.63 -11.79 21.37
CA ALA A 67 -3.09 -11.78 21.39
C ALA A 67 -3.64 -10.34 21.38
N GLY A 68 -4.70 -10.12 20.61
CA GLY A 68 -5.36 -8.83 20.49
C GLY A 68 -6.38 -8.83 19.35
N GLU A 69 -7.18 -7.77 19.28
CA GLU A 69 -8.09 -7.56 18.16
C GLU A 69 -7.32 -7.07 16.93
N ALA A 70 -7.79 -7.45 15.74
CA ALA A 70 -7.23 -6.94 14.50
C ALA A 70 -7.53 -5.43 14.37
N LEU A 71 -6.53 -4.67 13.94
CA LEU A 71 -6.66 -3.24 13.65
C LEU A 71 -6.63 -3.02 12.13
N LEU A 72 -7.41 -2.05 11.65
CA LEU A 72 -7.41 -1.62 10.26
C LEU A 72 -7.02 -0.14 10.17
N PHE A 73 -6.12 0.16 9.24
CA PHE A 73 -5.80 1.52 8.80
C PHE A 73 -6.09 1.60 7.31
N SER A 74 -6.77 2.67 6.88
CA SER A 74 -7.19 2.91 5.50
C SER A 74 -6.94 4.35 5.11
#